data_AF-A0A2N6VQK1-F1
#
_entry.id   AF-A0A2N6VQK1-F1
#
_cell.length_a   1.000
_cell.length_b   1.000
_cell.length_c   1.000
_cell.angle_alpha   90.00
_cell.angle_beta   90.00
_cell.angle_gamma   90.00
#
_symmetry.space_group_name_H-M   'P 1'
#
loop_
_entity.id
_entity.type
_entity.pdbx_description
1 polymer ?
#
loop_
_entity_poly.entity_id
_entity_poly.type
_entity_poly.pdbx_seq_one_letter_code
_entity_poly.pdbx_strand_id
1 'polypeptide(L)'
;MRALCFTLAPIVVLAYLALSIALTVIEWKSWHGYDIVWMNLLGLLFGFVVWRVGAIEARPSQKGLTVRNIFSTHFYEWNQIIDAHLPLSSSWAVLDLNDGTTTSVMAIQHSDAGRARSEINRLRTLIETNTKGEQ
;
A
#
# COMPACT_ATOMS: atom_id res chain seq x y z
N MET A 1 10.95 -3.23 2.22
CA MET A 1 9.53 -3.46 2.58
C MET A 1 8.80 -4.31 1.53
N ARG A 2 8.79 -3.92 0.25
CA ARG A 2 8.09 -4.68 -0.82
C ARG A 2 8.47 -6.17 -0.90
N ALA A 3 9.77 -6.47 -0.96
CA ALA A 3 10.25 -7.85 -0.99
C ALA A 3 9.83 -8.65 0.26
N LEU A 4 9.85 -8.02 1.43
CA LEU A 4 9.42 -8.62 2.69
C LEU A 4 7.91 -8.95 2.68
N CYS A 5 7.07 -8.04 2.18
CA CYS A 5 5.63 -8.31 2.07
C CYS A 5 5.33 -9.41 1.05
N PHE A 6 6.06 -9.46 -0.08
CA PHE A 6 5.90 -10.51 -1.08
C PHE A 6 6.38 -11.88 -0.59
N THR A 7 7.37 -11.94 0.31
CA THR A 7 7.79 -13.21 0.93
C THR A 7 6.89 -13.61 2.10
N LEU A 8 6.42 -12.66 2.91
CA LEU A 8 5.53 -12.93 4.04
C LEU A 8 4.13 -13.39 3.61
N ALA A 9 3.58 -12.85 2.53
CA ALA A 9 2.26 -13.24 2.04
C ALA A 9 2.09 -14.76 1.81
N PRO A 10 2.96 -15.45 1.03
CA PRO A 10 2.86 -16.90 0.86
C PRO A 10 3.19 -17.65 2.16
N ILE A 11 4.08 -17.14 3.02
CA ILE A 11 4.37 -17.77 4.33
C ILE A 11 3.11 -17.79 5.20
N VAL A 12 2.35 -16.70 5.25
CA VAL A 12 1.09 -16.64 6.00
C VAL A 12 0.10 -17.67 5.45
N VAL A 13 -0.10 -17.72 4.13
CA VAL A 13 -1.01 -18.69 3.51
C VAL A 13 -0.57 -20.13 3.82
N LEU A 14 0.72 -20.43 3.68
CA LEU A 14 1.27 -21.74 3.96
C LEU A 14 1.16 -22.12 5.44
N ALA A 15 1.31 -21.17 6.36
CA ALA A 15 1.14 -21.41 7.79
C ALA A 15 -0.31 -21.81 8.13
N TYR A 16 -1.30 -21.10 7.57
CA TYR A 16 -2.72 -21.44 7.72
C TYR A 16 -3.03 -22.81 7.11
N LEU A 17 -2.51 -23.09 5.92
CA LEU A 17 -2.68 -24.39 5.26
C LEU A 17 -2.04 -25.53 6.06
N ALA A 18 -0.82 -25.34 6.54
CA ALA A 18 -0.10 -26.33 7.36
C ALA A 18 -0.85 -26.61 8.67
N LEU A 19 -1.33 -25.56 9.34
CA LEU A 19 -2.16 -25.70 10.54
C LEU A 19 -3.46 -26.46 10.23
N SER A 20 -4.11 -26.13 9.11
CA SER A 20 -5.34 -26.80 8.68
C SER A 20 -5.13 -28.29 8.41
N ILE A 21 -4.02 -28.66 7.77
CA ILE A 21 -3.66 -30.06 7.53
C ILE A 21 -3.35 -30.76 8.86
N ALA A 22 -2.55 -30.12 9.74
CA ALA A 22 -2.17 -30.69 11.03
C ALA A 22 -3.40 -31.02 11.90
N LEU A 23 -4.38 -30.10 11.99
CA LEU A 23 -5.61 -30.34 12.74
C LEU A 23 -6.47 -31.45 12.14
N THR A 24 -6.42 -31.61 10.81
CA THR A 24 -7.13 -32.68 10.11
C THR A 24 -6.47 -34.04 10.38
N VAL A 25 -5.14 -34.12 10.40
CA VAL A 25 -4.38 -35.36 10.65
C VAL A 25 -4.48 -35.82 12.11
N ILE A 26 -4.61 -34.90 13.06
CA ILE A 26 -4.74 -35.20 14.50
C ILE A 26 -6.17 -35.65 14.87
N GLU A 27 -7.11 -35.68 13.90
CA GLU A 27 -8.52 -36.04 14.11
C GLU A 27 -9.14 -35.29 15.29
N TRP A 28 -8.89 -33.97 15.36
CA TRP A 28 -9.35 -33.19 16.51
C TRP A 28 -10.88 -33.19 16.56
N LYS A 29 -11.43 -33.59 17.71
CA LYS A 29 -12.87 -33.90 17.92
C LYS A 29 -13.86 -32.82 17.45
N SER A 30 -13.45 -31.54 17.42
CA SER A 30 -14.32 -30.42 17.03
C SER A 30 -13.99 -29.85 15.65
N TRP A 31 -13.11 -30.49 14.88
CA TRP A 31 -12.65 -30.01 13.59
C TRP A 31 -13.55 -30.52 12.46
N HIS A 32 -14.29 -29.62 11.84
CA HIS A 32 -15.23 -29.97 10.78
C HIS A 32 -14.75 -29.44 9.42
N GLY A 33 -15.34 -29.97 8.33
CA GLY A 33 -15.01 -29.54 6.97
C GLY A 33 -15.22 -28.04 6.74
N TYR A 34 -16.21 -27.42 7.40
CA TYR A 34 -16.42 -25.98 7.31
C TYR A 34 -15.30 -25.18 7.98
N ASP A 35 -14.70 -25.67 9.07
CA ASP A 35 -13.59 -25.01 9.75
C ASP A 35 -12.33 -24.99 8.87
N ILE A 36 -12.10 -26.07 8.11
CA ILE A 36 -11.03 -26.15 7.09
C ILE A 36 -11.22 -25.04 6.04
N VAL A 37 -12.44 -24.92 5.49
CA VAL A 37 -12.74 -23.92 4.46
C VAL A 37 -12.54 -22.51 5.01
N TRP A 38 -13.12 -22.21 6.17
CA TRP A 38 -13.00 -20.88 6.78
C TRP A 38 -11.57 -20.52 7.13
N MET A 39 -10.79 -21.44 7.68
CA MET A 39 -9.41 -21.17 8.07
C MET A 39 -8.51 -20.89 6.86
N ASN A 40 -8.64 -21.67 5.79
CA ASN A 40 -7.86 -21.44 4.57
C ASN A 40 -8.29 -20.16 3.85
N LEU A 41 -9.59 -19.85 3.81
CA LEU A 41 -10.09 -18.58 3.29
C LEU A 41 -9.53 -17.39 4.08
N LEU A 42 -9.45 -17.50 5.40
CA LEU A 42 -8.89 -16.46 6.24
C LEU A 42 -7.38 -16.30 6.01
N GLY A 43 -6.64 -17.40 5.85
CA GLY A 43 -5.23 -17.38 5.46
C GLY A 43 -4.99 -16.71 4.12
N LEU A 44 -5.82 -17.01 3.11
CA LEU A 44 -5.79 -16.36 1.80
C LEU A 44 -6.11 -14.87 1.89
N LEU A 45 -7.12 -14.49 2.69
CA LEU A 45 -7.49 -13.10 2.91
C LEU A 45 -6.33 -12.31 3.54
N PHE A 46 -5.72 -12.83 4.62
CA PHE A 46 -4.58 -12.18 5.24
C PHE A 46 -3.37 -12.12 4.32
N GLY A 47 -3.05 -13.20 3.61
CA GLY A 47 -1.99 -13.22 2.59
C GLY A 47 -2.22 -12.15 1.52
N PHE A 48 -3.46 -12.02 1.04
CA PHE A 48 -3.85 -10.98 0.08
C PHE A 48 -3.67 -9.57 0.64
N VAL A 49 -4.10 -9.32 1.89
CA VAL A 49 -3.90 -8.00 2.55
C VAL A 49 -2.41 -7.68 2.68
N VAL A 50 -1.58 -8.61 3.14
CA VAL A 50 -0.12 -8.44 3.25
C VAL A 50 0.48 -8.12 1.88
N TRP A 51 0.05 -8.84 0.84
CA TRP A 51 0.46 -8.59 -0.54
C TRP A 51 0.05 -7.19 -1.03
N ARG A 52 -1.19 -6.76 -0.77
CA ARG A 52 -1.71 -5.42 -1.13
C ARG A 52 -0.95 -4.29 -0.42
N VAL A 53 -0.58 -4.47 0.84
CA VAL A 53 0.23 -3.48 1.56
C VAL A 53 1.63 -3.36 0.95
N GLY A 54 2.27 -4.48 0.61
CA GLY A 54 3.55 -4.48 -0.09
C GLY A 54 3.53 -3.84 -1.48
N ALA A 55 2.35 -3.73 -2.06
CA ALA A 55 2.10 -3.20 -3.38
C ALA A 55 1.97 -1.66 -3.43
N ILE A 56 1.79 -1.01 -2.28
CA ILE A 56 1.67 0.45 -2.18
C ILE A 56 2.93 1.11 -2.74
N GLU A 57 2.73 2.12 -3.59
CA GLU A 57 3.82 2.80 -4.29
C GLU A 57 3.44 4.21 -4.69
N ALA A 58 4.36 5.15 -4.57
CA ALA A 58 4.31 6.42 -5.28
C ALA A 58 5.53 6.49 -6.19
N ARG A 59 5.33 6.31 -7.49
CA ARG A 59 6.42 6.27 -8.47
C ARG A 59 6.41 7.54 -9.33
N PRO A 60 7.38 8.44 -9.16
CA PRO A 60 7.54 9.56 -10.07
C PRO A 60 8.06 9.05 -11.43
N SER A 61 7.55 9.65 -12.49
CA SER A 61 7.96 9.43 -13.88
C SER A 61 8.18 10.78 -14.57
N GLN A 62 8.70 10.79 -15.80
CA GLN A 62 8.88 12.04 -16.55
C GLN A 62 7.55 12.74 -16.86
N LYS A 63 6.46 11.97 -17.06
CA LYS A 63 5.15 12.52 -17.44
C LYS A 63 4.27 12.89 -16.23
N GLY A 64 4.56 12.34 -15.06
CA GLY A 64 3.68 12.47 -13.90
C GLY A 64 4.01 11.50 -12.78
N LEU A 65 3.08 11.35 -11.83
CA LEU A 65 3.20 10.54 -10.64
C LEU A 65 2.16 9.41 -10.64
N THR A 66 2.62 8.16 -10.60
CA THR A 66 1.74 7.01 -10.35
C THR A 66 1.58 6.80 -8.86
N VAL A 67 0.37 6.95 -8.34
CA VAL A 67 0.01 6.69 -6.94
C VAL A 67 -0.81 5.41 -6.86
N ARG A 68 -0.26 4.42 -6.16
CA ARG A 68 -0.89 3.14 -5.88
C ARG A 68 -1.10 3.01 -4.37
N ASN A 69 -2.37 3.12 -3.97
CA ASN A 69 -2.85 2.91 -2.60
C ASN A 69 -3.38 1.48 -2.43
N ILE A 70 -3.76 1.09 -1.20
CA ILE A 70 -4.31 -0.27 -0.94
C ILE A 70 -5.48 -0.59 -1.87
N PHE A 71 -6.37 0.37 -2.16
CA PHE A 71 -7.61 0.13 -2.91
C PHE A 71 -7.68 0.83 -4.27
N SER A 72 -6.76 1.75 -4.58
CA SER A 72 -6.81 2.55 -5.80
C SER A 72 -5.43 2.64 -6.45
N THR A 73 -5.40 2.76 -7.78
CA THR A 73 -4.19 3.06 -8.54
C THR A 73 -4.55 4.13 -9.56
N HIS A 74 -3.87 5.26 -9.50
CA HIS A 74 -4.12 6.39 -10.38
C HIS A 74 -2.80 6.99 -10.87
N PHE A 75 -2.81 7.51 -12.09
CA PHE A 75 -1.71 8.25 -12.67
C PHE A 75 -2.11 9.71 -12.76
N TYR A 76 -1.34 10.59 -12.12
CA TYR A 76 -1.54 12.03 -12.15
C TYR A 76 -0.45 12.67 -13.00
N GLU A 77 -0.82 13.47 -13.99
CA GLU A 77 0.14 14.30 -14.72
C GLU A 77 0.72 15.38 -13.79
N TRP A 78 1.93 15.87 -14.07
CA TRP A 78 2.53 16.91 -13.23
C TRP A 78 1.70 18.20 -13.19
N ASN A 79 1.06 18.56 -14.30
CA ASN A 79 0.14 19.70 -14.41
C ASN A 79 -1.13 19.58 -13.54
N GLN A 80 -1.50 18.35 -13.13
CA GLN A 80 -2.65 18.09 -12.28
C GLN A 80 -2.32 18.29 -10.81
N ILE A 81 -1.04 18.21 -10.44
CA ILE A 81 -0.59 18.26 -9.05
C ILE A 81 -0.14 19.67 -8.73
N ILE A 82 -0.85 20.33 -7.81
CA ILE A 82 -0.53 21.69 -7.35
C ILE A 82 0.53 21.65 -6.25
N ASP A 83 0.30 20.88 -5.19
CA ASP A 83 1.20 20.76 -4.05
C ASP A 83 1.08 19.35 -3.41
N ALA A 84 2.08 19.01 -2.60
CA ALA A 84 2.11 17.80 -1.80
C ALA A 84 2.44 18.14 -0.34
N HIS A 85 1.58 17.79 0.61
CA HIS A 85 1.77 18.12 2.02
C HIS A 85 1.44 16.93 2.94
N LEU A 86 1.91 16.99 4.19
CA LEU A 86 1.67 15.97 5.21
C LEU A 86 0.96 16.64 6.40
N PRO A 87 -0.38 16.68 6.42
CA PRO A 87 -1.14 17.27 7.52
C PRO A 87 -0.86 16.53 8.83
N LEU A 88 -0.82 17.25 9.97
CA LEU A 88 -0.75 16.59 11.28
C LEU A 88 -2.03 15.81 11.62
N SER A 89 -3.16 16.18 11.02
CA SER A 89 -4.46 15.50 11.18
C SER A 89 -4.56 14.20 10.37
N SER A 90 -3.62 13.94 9.45
CA SER A 90 -3.62 12.77 8.57
C SER A 90 -2.41 11.89 8.86
N SER A 91 -2.60 10.58 8.87
CA SER A 91 -1.49 9.63 8.99
C SER A 91 -0.66 9.51 7.69
N TRP A 92 -1.08 10.17 6.61
CA TRP A 92 -0.58 9.99 5.24
C TRP A 92 -0.36 11.32 4.54
N ALA A 93 0.57 11.35 3.59
CA ALA A 93 0.74 12.46 2.67
C ALA A 93 -0.51 12.68 1.82
N VAL A 94 -0.74 13.91 1.39
CA VAL A 94 -1.88 14.33 0.58
C VAL A 94 -1.36 15.15 -0.61
N LEU A 95 -1.91 14.91 -1.79
CA LEU A 95 -1.72 15.71 -3.00
C LEU A 95 -2.93 16.61 -3.18
N ASP A 96 -2.65 17.87 -3.48
CA ASP A 96 -3.65 18.85 -3.91
C ASP A 96 -3.70 18.87 -5.43
N LEU A 97 -4.89 18.66 -5.99
CA LEU A 97 -5.11 18.57 -7.42
C LEU A 97 -5.74 19.84 -7.99
N ASN A 98 -5.50 20.09 -9.28
CA ASN A 98 -5.98 21.28 -9.98
C ASN A 98 -7.50 21.35 -10.17
N ASP A 99 -8.20 20.24 -9.99
CA ASP A 99 -9.66 20.15 -9.97
C ASP A 99 -10.27 20.52 -8.59
N GLY A 100 -9.42 20.90 -7.62
CA GLY A 100 -9.82 21.24 -6.26
C GLY A 100 -10.03 20.03 -5.36
N THR A 101 -9.77 18.81 -5.84
CA THR A 101 -9.82 17.59 -5.03
C THR A 101 -8.47 17.28 -4.41
N THR A 102 -8.47 16.35 -3.44
CA THR A 102 -7.24 15.87 -2.81
C THR A 102 -7.17 14.35 -2.84
N THR A 103 -5.95 13.84 -2.96
CA THR A 103 -5.69 12.39 -2.94
C THR A 103 -4.66 12.05 -1.88
N SER A 104 -4.97 11.08 -1.03
CA SER A 104 -3.99 10.52 -0.09
C SER A 104 -2.94 9.69 -0.83
N VAL A 105 -1.67 9.87 -0.47
CA VAL A 105 -0.55 9.08 -0.96
C VAL A 105 -0.10 8.16 0.16
N MET A 106 -0.60 6.93 0.09
CA MET A 106 -0.44 5.95 1.14
C MET A 106 1.03 5.51 1.34
N ALA A 107 1.86 5.73 0.31
CA ALA A 107 3.27 5.38 0.29
C ALA A 107 4.14 6.24 1.22
N ILE A 108 3.66 7.40 1.67
CA ILE A 108 4.38 8.31 2.57
C ILE A 108 3.54 8.49 3.83
N GLN A 109 3.99 7.92 4.95
CA GLN A 109 3.25 7.90 6.22
C GLN A 109 3.95 8.71 7.32
N HIS A 110 3.16 9.28 8.22
CA HIS A 110 3.68 10.04 9.37
C HIS A 110 4.50 9.17 10.34
N SER A 111 4.19 7.88 10.43
CA SER A 111 4.91 6.90 11.24
C SER A 111 6.37 6.70 10.80
N ASP A 112 6.71 7.05 9.56
CA ASP A 112 8.09 7.01 9.04
C ASP A 112 8.85 8.29 9.39
N ALA A 113 8.72 8.74 10.64
CA ALA A 113 8.93 10.13 11.13
C ALA A 113 10.23 10.84 10.67
N GLY A 114 11.29 10.11 10.29
CA GLY A 114 12.50 10.70 9.70
C GLY A 114 12.50 10.81 8.16
N ARG A 115 11.84 9.89 7.45
CA ARG A 115 11.81 9.85 5.98
C ARG A 115 10.63 10.63 5.40
N ALA A 116 9.50 10.65 6.09
CA ALA A 116 8.25 11.21 5.56
C ALA A 116 8.42 12.66 5.10
N ARG A 117 9.10 13.49 5.90
CA ARG A 117 9.33 14.91 5.58
C ARG A 117 10.34 15.11 4.44
N SER A 118 11.37 14.26 4.37
CA SER A 118 12.34 14.28 3.27
C SER A 118 11.68 13.89 1.93
N GLU A 119 10.85 12.85 1.94
CA GLU A 119 10.12 12.38 0.74
C GLU A 119 9.09 13.41 0.27
N ILE A 120 8.37 14.06 1.19
CA ILE A 120 7.47 15.20 0.86
C ILE A 120 8.25 16.33 0.19
N ASN A 121 9.39 16.74 0.77
CA ASN A 121 10.19 17.83 0.22
C ASN A 121 10.73 17.47 -1.16
N ARG A 122 11.22 16.24 -1.34
CA ARG A 122 11.65 15.72 -2.64
C ARG A 122 10.51 15.74 -3.66
N LEU A 123 9.30 15.35 -3.25
CA LEU A 123 8.14 15.34 -4.12
C LEU A 123 7.75 16.75 -4.54
N ARG A 124 7.76 17.72 -3.63
CA ARG A 124 7.55 19.15 -3.96
C ARG A 124 8.57 19.65 -4.97
N THR A 125 9.85 19.35 -4.79
CA THR A 125 10.89 19.72 -5.76
C THR A 125 10.64 19.12 -7.14
N LEU A 126 10.18 17.86 -7.20
CA LEU A 126 9.83 17.22 -8.47
C LEU A 126 8.62 17.89 -9.14
N ILE A 127 7.59 18.23 -8.38
CA ILE A 127 6.42 18.96 -8.89
C ILE A 127 6.88 20.31 -9.46
N GLU A 128 7.61 21.11 -8.68
CA GLU A 128 8.10 22.43 -9.13
C GLU A 128 8.98 22.34 -10.39
N THR A 129 9.86 21.33 -10.49
CA THR A 129 10.77 21.18 -11.63
C THR A 129 10.03 20.76 -12.89
N ASN A 130 9.08 19.82 -12.79
CA ASN A 130 8.36 19.32 -13.97
C ASN A 130 7.26 20.28 -14.42
N THR A 131 6.61 21.02 -13.51
CA THR A 131 5.60 22.02 -13.86
C THR A 131 6.21 23.27 -14.51
N LYS A 132 7.43 23.67 -14.11
CA LYS A 132 8.14 24.80 -14.74
C LYS A 132 8.78 24.44 -16.09
N GLY A 133 9.10 23.17 -16.34
CA GLY A 133 9.69 22.72 -17.60
C GLY A 133 8.75 22.76 -18.81
N GLU A 134 7.45 22.97 -18.58
CA GLU A 134 6.43 23.11 -19.62
C GLU A 134 6.03 24.58 -19.90
N GLN A 135 6.66 25.56 -19.23
CA GLN A 135 6.50 27.00 -19.48
C GLN A 135 7.69 27.59 -20.24
#